data_AF-G2WJ79-F1
#
_entry.id   AF-G2WJ79-F1
#
_cell.length_a   1.000
_cell.length_b   1.000
_cell.length_c   1.000
_cell.angle_alpha   90.00
_cell.angle_beta   90.00
_cell.angle_gamma   90.00
#
_symmetry.space_group_name_H-M   'P 1'
#
loop_
_entity.id
_entity.type
_entity.pdbx_description
1 polymer ?
#
loop_
_entity_poly.entity_id
_entity_poly.type
_entity_poly.pdbx_seq_one_letter_code
_entity_poly.pdbx_strand_id
1 'polypeptide(L)'
;MVPNLDLETAIQIISSLETQLSELEGATKEYENDLEQVISKLKSDLLESQQQNKCNKKQITDLEIQVDELENENIQLRNKIETLQLESDRRLERNVLLEHELLDTKEALQKLRVSKEEATSGETRRNTRSLPSQNKKMKLFKDTIKVSTTSSTLYLQNMAKTNNAARSHCNIPNTQITQSTVIATTSSV
;
A
#
# COMPACT_ATOMS: atom_id res chain seq x y z
N MET A 1 -43.11 31.54 -86.58
CA MET A 1 -43.07 33.02 -86.55
C MET A 1 -42.40 33.40 -85.24
N VAL A 2 -41.18 33.95 -85.30
CA VAL A 2 -40.54 34.54 -84.12
C VAL A 2 -41.39 35.76 -83.78
N PRO A 3 -41.89 35.91 -82.54
CA PRO A 3 -42.60 37.12 -82.16
C PRO A 3 -41.60 38.27 -82.33
N ASN A 4 -41.94 39.27 -83.15
CA ASN A 4 -41.15 40.50 -83.22
C ASN A 4 -41.22 41.16 -81.85
N LEU A 5 -40.19 40.91 -81.05
CA LEU A 5 -40.01 41.52 -79.75
C LEU A 5 -39.87 43.03 -79.99
N ASP A 6 -40.75 43.82 -79.38
CA ASP A 6 -40.67 45.27 -79.47
C ASP A 6 -39.34 45.75 -78.86
N LEU A 7 -38.69 46.72 -79.51
CA LEU A 7 -37.34 47.16 -79.17
C LEU A 7 -37.28 47.67 -77.72
N GLU A 8 -38.32 48.37 -77.28
CA GLU A 8 -38.47 48.86 -75.91
C GLU A 8 -38.50 47.70 -74.90
N THR A 9 -39.24 46.64 -75.22
CA THR A 9 -39.33 45.44 -74.36
C THR A 9 -37.97 44.73 -74.30
N ALA A 10 -37.23 44.67 -75.41
CA ALA A 10 -35.89 44.09 -75.46
C ALA A 10 -34.90 44.87 -74.57
N ILE A 11 -34.92 46.21 -74.64
CA ILE A 11 -34.07 47.09 -73.82
C ILE A 11 -34.36 46.89 -72.33
N GLN A 12 -35.64 46.80 -71.95
CA GLN A 12 -36.06 46.61 -70.57
C GLN A 12 -35.63 45.23 -70.02
N ILE A 13 -35.68 44.18 -70.85
CA ILE A 13 -35.16 42.85 -70.50
C ILE A 13 -33.63 42.90 -70.32
N ILE A 14 -32.90 43.56 -71.21
CA ILE A 14 -31.44 43.69 -71.11
C ILE A 14 -31.06 44.40 -69.81
N SER A 15 -31.71 45.53 -69.51
CA SER A 15 -31.45 46.28 -68.27
C SER A 15 -31.74 45.45 -67.01
N SER A 16 -32.83 44.67 -67.01
CA SER A 16 -33.13 43.75 -65.91
C SER A 16 -32.06 42.67 -65.74
N LEU A 17 -31.59 42.07 -66.84
CA LEU A 17 -30.51 41.07 -66.81
C LEU A 17 -29.18 41.66 -66.34
N GLU A 18 -28.87 42.91 -66.71
CA GLU A 18 -27.69 43.63 -66.22
C GLU A 18 -27.77 43.86 -64.71
N THR A 19 -28.94 44.26 -64.19
CA THR A 19 -29.14 44.40 -62.74
C THR A 19 -28.98 43.07 -62.00
N GLN A 20 -29.56 41.98 -62.53
CA GLN A 20 -29.42 40.64 -61.96
C GLN A 20 -27.97 40.14 -61.98
N LEU A 21 -27.23 40.41 -63.06
CA LEU A 21 -25.80 40.09 -63.13
C LEU A 21 -24.99 40.88 -62.11
N SER A 22 -25.29 42.18 -61.93
CA SER A 22 -24.61 43.01 -60.94
C SER A 22 -24.90 42.54 -59.51
N GLU A 23 -26.14 42.16 -59.21
CA GLU A 23 -26.51 41.60 -57.90
C GLU A 23 -25.82 40.25 -57.66
N LEU A 24 -25.76 39.38 -58.67
CA LEU A 24 -25.09 38.08 -58.59
C LEU A 24 -23.58 38.23 -58.39
N GLU A 25 -22.95 39.18 -59.06
CA GLU A 25 -21.53 39.51 -58.87
C GLU A 25 -21.26 40.03 -57.46
N GLY A 26 -22.16 40.87 -56.93
CA GLY A 26 -22.11 41.33 -55.54
C GLY A 26 -22.19 40.17 -54.54
N ALA A 27 -23.19 39.31 -54.68
CA ALA A 27 -23.36 38.14 -53.82
C ALA A 27 -22.15 37.19 -53.90
N THR A 28 -21.58 36.99 -55.08
CA THR A 28 -20.40 36.14 -55.26
C THR A 28 -19.19 36.71 -54.52
N LYS A 29 -18.95 38.03 -54.60
CA LYS A 29 -17.87 38.68 -53.84
C LYS A 29 -18.06 38.59 -52.33
N GLU A 30 -19.31 38.69 -51.84
CA GLU A 30 -19.62 38.51 -50.42
C GLU A 30 -19.31 37.08 -49.97
N TYR A 31 -19.74 36.07 -50.74
CA TYR A 31 -19.41 34.67 -50.43
C TYR A 31 -17.91 34.38 -50.49
N GLU A 32 -17.18 34.95 -51.46
CA GLU A 32 -15.72 34.83 -51.53
C GLU A 32 -15.06 35.40 -50.28
N ASN A 33 -15.49 36.59 -49.84
CA ASN A 33 -14.95 37.24 -48.64
C ASN A 33 -15.25 36.43 -47.36
N ASP A 34 -16.48 35.92 -47.21
CA ASP A 34 -16.86 35.07 -46.09
C ASP A 34 -16.03 33.79 -46.05
N LEU A 35 -15.80 33.16 -47.20
CA LEU A 35 -14.95 31.96 -47.31
C LEU A 35 -13.49 32.28 -46.96
N GLU A 36 -12.94 33.40 -47.43
CA GLU A 36 -11.59 33.84 -47.06
C GLU A 36 -11.45 34.09 -45.55
N GLN A 37 -12.48 34.68 -44.92
CA GLN A 37 -12.50 34.90 -43.49
C GLN A 37 -12.54 33.58 -42.72
N VAL A 38 -13.37 32.62 -43.14
CA VAL A 38 -13.45 31.28 -42.54
C VAL A 38 -12.12 30.55 -42.70
N ILE A 39 -11.50 30.58 -43.88
CA ILE A 39 -10.17 29.97 -44.13
C ILE A 39 -9.13 30.59 -43.20
N SER A 40 -9.13 31.91 -43.03
CA SER A 40 -8.19 32.62 -42.16
C SER A 40 -8.37 32.22 -40.70
N LYS A 41 -9.61 32.08 -40.24
CA LYS A 41 -9.93 31.60 -38.89
C LYS A 41 -9.47 30.16 -38.67
N LEU A 42 -9.80 29.25 -39.61
CA LEU A 42 -9.39 27.85 -39.53
C LEU A 42 -7.85 27.69 -39.50
N LYS A 43 -7.11 28.54 -40.24
CA LYS A 43 -5.65 28.55 -40.16
C LYS A 43 -5.14 28.99 -38.79
N SER A 44 -5.76 30.00 -38.19
CA SER A 44 -5.42 30.45 -36.83
C SER A 44 -5.69 29.35 -35.80
N ASP A 45 -6.89 28.75 -35.83
CA ASP A 45 -7.31 27.69 -34.92
C ASP A 45 -6.38 26.46 -35.04
N LEU A 46 -5.95 26.12 -36.26
CA LEU A 46 -4.99 25.05 -36.50
C LEU A 46 -3.63 25.34 -35.86
N LEU A 47 -3.12 26.57 -36.01
CA LEU A 47 -1.83 26.97 -35.42
C LEU A 47 -1.90 26.97 -33.88
N GLU A 48 -2.97 27.48 -33.30
CA GLU A 48 -3.20 27.46 -31.86
C GLU A 48 -3.27 26.03 -31.32
N SER A 49 -4.04 25.16 -31.98
CA SER A 49 -4.15 23.75 -31.63
C SER A 49 -2.80 23.02 -31.70
N GLN A 50 -2.00 23.28 -32.74
CA GLN A 50 -0.65 22.73 -32.85
C GLN A 50 0.27 23.20 -31.72
N GLN A 51 0.19 24.48 -31.36
CA GLN A 51 0.99 25.04 -30.27
C GLN A 51 0.58 24.46 -28.92
N GLN A 52 -0.72 24.33 -28.67
CA GLN A 52 -1.23 23.70 -27.45
C GLN A 52 -0.80 22.23 -27.36
N ASN A 53 -0.88 21.49 -28.48
CA ASN A 53 -0.43 20.10 -28.52
C ASN A 53 1.07 19.97 -28.19
N LYS A 54 1.92 20.85 -28.72
CA LYS A 54 3.35 20.89 -28.36
C LYS A 54 3.56 21.18 -26.86
N CYS A 55 2.79 22.11 -26.30
CA CYS A 55 2.86 22.42 -24.86
C CYS A 55 2.44 21.22 -24.01
N ASN A 56 1.30 20.59 -24.34
CA ASN A 56 0.79 19.43 -23.64
C ASN A 56 1.78 18.26 -23.71
N LYS A 57 2.41 18.01 -24.86
CA LYS A 57 3.44 16.97 -25.00
C LYS A 57 4.62 17.20 -24.05
N LYS A 58 5.11 18.44 -23.93
CA LYS A 58 6.19 18.76 -22.99
C LYS A 58 5.75 18.55 -21.55
N GLN A 59 4.54 19.00 -21.21
CA GLN A 59 3.99 18.81 -19.87
C GLN A 59 3.84 17.32 -19.52
N ILE A 60 3.41 16.49 -20.48
CA ILE A 60 3.32 15.04 -20.30
C ILE A 60 4.71 14.46 -20.03
N THR A 61 5.73 14.81 -20.83
CA THR A 61 7.09 14.29 -20.61
C THR A 61 7.66 14.73 -19.26
N ASP A 62 7.39 15.97 -18.83
CA ASP A 62 7.85 16.46 -17.53
C ASP A 62 7.17 15.70 -16.38
N LEU A 63 5.88 15.39 -16.51
CA LEU A 63 5.13 14.58 -15.55
C LEU A 63 5.59 13.12 -15.53
N GLU A 64 5.90 12.54 -16.69
CA GLU A 64 6.47 11.18 -16.79
C GLU A 64 7.80 11.10 -16.04
N ILE A 65 8.70 12.06 -16.25
CA ILE A 65 9.97 12.15 -15.51
C ILE A 65 9.72 12.26 -14.00
N GLN A 66 8.77 13.09 -13.58
CA GLN A 66 8.44 13.25 -12.16
C GLN A 66 7.89 11.95 -11.55
N VAL A 67 7.11 11.19 -12.29
CA VAL A 67 6.62 9.88 -11.85
C VAL A 67 7.79 8.91 -11.67
N ASP A 68 8.70 8.83 -12.63
CA ASP A 68 9.89 7.96 -12.54
C ASP A 68 10.78 8.32 -11.34
N GLU A 69 10.98 9.61 -11.08
CA GLU A 69 11.73 10.10 -9.91
C GLU A 69 11.07 9.68 -8.60
N LEU A 70 9.75 9.85 -8.49
CA LEU A 70 8.99 9.47 -7.30
C LEU A 70 8.96 7.95 -7.10
N GLU A 71 8.87 7.17 -8.18
CA GLU A 71 8.95 5.70 -8.11
C GLU A 71 10.31 5.25 -7.58
N ASN A 72 11.39 5.85 -8.06
CA ASN A 72 12.74 5.56 -7.57
C ASN A 72 12.92 5.94 -6.10
N GLU A 73 12.41 7.11 -5.67
CA GLU A 73 12.40 7.49 -4.25
C GLU A 73 11.61 6.48 -3.41
N ASN A 74 10.45 6.03 -3.91
CA ASN A 74 9.62 5.04 -3.22
C ASN A 74 10.36 3.72 -3.01
N ILE A 75 11.07 3.24 -4.04
CA ILE A 75 11.91 2.04 -3.95
C ILE A 75 13.01 2.22 -2.90
N GLN A 76 13.71 3.35 -2.91
CA GLN A 76 14.77 3.63 -1.93
C GLN A 76 14.23 3.66 -0.49
N LEU A 77 13.09 4.30 -0.28
CA LEU A 77 12.43 4.36 1.04
C LEU A 77 11.97 2.98 1.51
N ARG A 78 11.41 2.15 0.61
CA ARG A 78 11.02 0.77 0.94
C ARG A 78 12.23 -0.07 1.36
N ASN A 79 13.32 0.00 0.61
CA ASN A 79 14.56 -0.71 0.95
C ASN A 79 15.12 -0.22 2.29
N LYS A 80 15.01 1.08 2.58
CA LYS A 80 15.44 1.64 3.86
C LYS A 80 14.60 1.12 5.03
N ILE A 81 13.29 1.06 4.85
CA ILE A 81 12.35 0.50 5.85
C ILE A 81 12.68 -0.96 6.13
N GLU A 82 12.85 -1.77 5.08
CA GLU A 82 13.20 -3.19 5.22
C GLU A 82 14.52 -3.38 5.97
N THR A 83 15.54 -2.59 5.62
CA THR A 83 16.84 -2.63 6.30
C THR A 83 16.71 -2.30 7.79
N LEU A 84 15.91 -1.27 8.12
CA LEU A 84 15.68 -0.87 9.52
C LEU A 84 14.86 -1.90 10.29
N GLN A 85 13.90 -2.57 9.64
CA GLN A 85 13.15 -3.66 10.24
C GLN A 85 14.07 -4.84 10.57
N LEU A 86 14.91 -5.27 9.64
CA LEU A 86 15.89 -6.34 9.88
C LEU A 86 16.88 -5.98 11.01
N GLU A 87 17.32 -4.73 11.07
CA GLU A 87 18.18 -4.27 12.17
C GLU A 87 17.44 -4.28 13.52
N SER A 88 16.18 -3.84 13.54
CA SER A 88 15.32 -3.88 14.72
C SER A 88 15.12 -5.31 15.21
N ASP A 89 14.79 -6.24 14.32
CA ASP A 89 14.58 -7.65 14.65
C ASP A 89 15.86 -8.28 15.21
N ARG A 90 17.02 -7.98 14.61
CA ARG A 90 18.32 -8.44 15.12
C ARG A 90 18.64 -7.89 16.51
N ARG A 91 18.30 -6.62 16.77
CA ARG A 91 18.48 -6.02 18.10
C ARG A 91 17.53 -6.64 19.12
N LEU A 92 16.29 -6.93 18.72
CA LEU A 92 15.30 -7.59 19.56
C LEU A 92 15.77 -9.00 19.95
N GLU A 93 16.21 -9.79 18.97
CA GLU A 93 16.77 -11.13 19.20
C GLU A 93 17.92 -11.09 20.23
N ARG A 94 18.87 -10.16 20.04
CA ARG A 94 19.97 -9.99 20.99
C ARG A 94 19.50 -9.61 22.39
N ASN A 95 18.52 -8.72 22.52
CA ASN A 95 17.97 -8.34 23.81
C ASN A 95 17.33 -9.53 24.52
N VAL A 96 16.55 -10.35 23.80
CA VAL A 96 15.93 -11.56 24.37
C VAL A 96 17.00 -12.53 24.88
N LEU A 97 18.07 -12.75 24.12
CA LEU A 97 19.19 -13.59 24.56
C LEU A 97 19.86 -13.04 25.83
N LEU A 98 20.13 -11.74 25.87
CA LEU A 98 20.72 -11.10 27.04
C LEU A 98 19.79 -11.14 28.27
N GLU A 99 18.48 -11.03 28.09
CA GLU A 99 17.51 -11.18 29.18
C GLU A 99 17.56 -12.59 29.78
N HIS A 100 17.68 -13.63 28.95
CA HIS A 100 17.87 -15.00 29.41
C HIS A 100 19.20 -15.19 30.16
N GLU A 101 20.31 -14.68 29.63
CA GLU A 101 21.61 -14.72 30.31
C GLU A 101 21.59 -13.98 31.67
N LEU A 102 20.90 -12.83 31.73
CA LEU A 102 20.71 -12.10 32.98
C LEU A 102 19.85 -12.86 34.00
N LEU A 103 18.84 -13.60 33.55
CA LEU A 103 18.04 -14.45 34.43
C LEU A 103 18.88 -15.62 34.96
N ASP A 104 19.62 -16.32 34.11
CA ASP A 104 20.48 -17.44 34.50
C ASP A 104 21.55 -17.01 35.52
N THR A 105 22.19 -15.86 35.28
CA THR A 105 23.20 -15.30 36.20
C THR A 105 22.58 -14.85 37.53
N LYS A 106 21.38 -14.25 37.52
CA LYS A 106 20.63 -13.92 38.75
C LYS A 106 20.29 -15.18 39.54
N GLU A 107 19.83 -16.23 38.90
CA GLU A 107 19.55 -17.52 39.55
C GLU A 107 20.83 -18.14 40.14
N ALA A 108 21.94 -18.12 39.39
CA ALA A 108 23.23 -18.63 39.87
C ALA A 108 23.72 -17.85 41.10
N LEU A 109 23.61 -16.52 41.09
CA LEU A 109 23.94 -15.67 42.25
C LEU A 109 23.04 -15.96 43.44
N GLN A 110 21.74 -16.18 43.22
CA GLN A 110 20.81 -16.52 44.29
C GLN A 110 21.16 -17.88 44.92
N LYS A 111 21.46 -18.89 44.10
CA LYS A 111 21.93 -20.21 44.57
C LYS A 111 23.21 -20.07 45.41
N LEU A 112 24.19 -19.28 44.94
CA LEU A 112 25.42 -19.02 45.69
C LEU A 112 25.16 -18.29 47.03
N ARG A 113 24.23 -17.33 47.08
CA ARG A 113 23.85 -16.66 48.34
C ARG A 113 23.24 -17.64 49.34
N VAL A 114 22.29 -18.47 48.89
CA VAL A 114 21.67 -19.51 49.74
C VAL A 114 22.73 -20.49 50.25
N SER A 115 23.62 -20.99 49.38
CA SER A 115 24.71 -21.88 49.80
C SER A 115 25.71 -21.22 50.76
N LYS A 116 25.97 -19.91 50.64
CA LYS A 116 26.84 -19.17 51.57
C LYS A 116 26.17 -18.99 52.93
N GLU A 117 24.87 -18.67 52.96
CA GLU A 117 24.09 -18.58 54.20
C GLU A 117 24.04 -19.93 54.92
N GLU A 118 23.82 -21.02 54.18
CA GLU A 118 23.88 -22.39 54.70
C GLU A 118 25.27 -22.73 55.27
N ALA A 119 26.36 -22.38 54.57
CA ALA A 119 27.73 -22.59 55.05
C ALA A 119 28.08 -21.78 56.31
N THR A 120 27.62 -20.52 56.40
CA THR A 120 27.86 -19.67 57.59
C THR A 120 26.97 -20.01 58.78
N SER A 121 25.83 -20.69 58.56
CA SER A 121 24.97 -21.19 59.64
C SER A 121 25.44 -22.54 60.22
N GLY A 122 26.35 -23.23 59.51
CA GLY A 122 26.79 -24.59 59.82
C GLY A 122 27.86 -24.72 60.91
N GLU A 123 28.54 -23.64 61.31
CA GLU A 123 29.67 -23.75 62.24
C GLU A 123 29.30 -23.80 63.73
N THR A 124 28.02 -23.63 64.10
CA THR A 124 27.61 -23.62 65.52
C THR A 124 26.78 -24.82 65.99
N ARG A 125 26.42 -25.80 65.16
CA ARG A 125 25.65 -26.97 65.65
C ARG A 125 26.13 -28.31 65.11
N ARG A 126 27.25 -28.77 65.66
CA ARG A 126 27.46 -30.21 65.85
C ARG A 126 26.34 -30.75 66.76
N ASN A 127 25.81 -31.90 66.37
CA ASN A 127 24.84 -32.75 67.09
C ASN A 127 23.37 -32.33 66.92
N THR A 128 22.69 -32.90 65.92
CA THR A 128 21.74 -34.02 66.10
C THR A 128 20.96 -34.27 64.80
N ARG A 129 21.21 -35.45 64.20
CA ARG A 129 20.24 -36.36 63.54
C ARG A 129 19.00 -35.74 62.87
N SER A 130 19.02 -35.73 61.54
CA SER A 130 18.03 -36.31 60.59
C SER A 130 17.86 -35.45 59.34
N LEU A 131 18.12 -36.05 58.17
CA LEU A 131 17.87 -35.44 56.86
C LEU A 131 16.36 -35.27 56.63
N PRO A 132 15.90 -34.15 56.06
CA PRO A 132 14.71 -34.13 55.25
C PRO A 132 15.11 -34.16 53.77
N SER A 133 14.95 -35.35 53.17
CA SER A 133 14.79 -35.50 51.72
C SER A 133 13.60 -34.66 51.26
N GLN A 134 13.86 -33.57 50.53
CA GLN A 134 12.86 -32.93 49.69
C GLN A 134 13.40 -32.80 48.26
N ASN A 135 13.46 -33.93 47.56
CA ASN A 135 13.34 -33.95 46.12
C ASN A 135 11.91 -33.49 45.74
N LYS A 136 11.65 -32.18 45.76
CA LYS A 136 10.50 -31.61 45.06
C LYS A 136 10.82 -31.60 43.57
N LYS A 137 10.61 -32.76 42.93
CA LYS A 137 10.40 -32.80 41.48
C LYS A 137 9.26 -31.84 41.18
N MET A 138 9.56 -30.71 40.52
CA MET A 138 8.52 -29.92 39.88
C MET A 138 7.76 -30.87 38.96
N LYS A 139 6.51 -31.20 39.31
CA LYS A 139 5.59 -31.86 38.40
C LYS A 139 5.45 -30.91 37.22
N LEU A 140 6.15 -31.23 36.12
CA LEU A 140 5.97 -30.59 34.83
C LEU A 140 4.47 -30.45 34.57
N PHE A 141 4.09 -29.26 34.08
CA PHE A 141 2.77 -28.80 33.66
C PHE A 141 2.10 -29.69 32.60
N LYS A 142 1.89 -30.98 32.89
CA LYS A 142 1.23 -31.91 31.96
C LYS A 142 -0.28 -31.65 31.82
N ASP A 143 -0.90 -30.97 32.77
CA ASP A 143 -2.37 -30.87 32.85
C ASP A 143 -2.92 -29.45 32.68
N THR A 144 -2.09 -28.46 32.32
CA THR A 144 -2.55 -27.05 32.28
C THR A 144 -3.13 -26.66 30.93
N ILE A 145 -2.56 -27.17 29.82
CA ILE A 145 -2.98 -26.82 28.46
C ILE A 145 -3.11 -28.10 27.65
N LYS A 146 -4.31 -28.38 27.13
CA LYS A 146 -4.54 -29.43 26.15
C LYS A 146 -4.33 -28.85 24.75
N VAL A 147 -3.40 -29.44 24.00
CA VAL A 147 -3.18 -29.13 22.59
C VAL A 147 -3.77 -30.25 21.75
N SER A 148 -4.63 -29.93 20.79
CA SER A 148 -5.13 -30.88 19.80
C SER A 148 -5.02 -30.31 18.40
N THR A 149 -4.61 -31.14 17.44
CA THR A 149 -4.43 -30.76 16.05
C THR A 149 -5.44 -31.48 15.16
N THR A 150 -6.09 -30.76 14.27
CA THR A 150 -7.01 -31.31 13.28
C THR A 150 -6.61 -30.78 11.91
N SER A 151 -5.98 -31.62 11.09
CA SER A 151 -5.46 -31.26 9.76
C SER A 151 -4.62 -29.96 9.78
N SER A 152 -5.16 -28.84 9.30
CA SER A 152 -4.51 -27.52 9.20
C SER A 152 -4.77 -26.59 10.39
N THR A 153 -5.40 -27.09 11.46
CA THR A 153 -5.80 -26.28 12.61
C THR A 153 -5.21 -26.81 13.92
N LEU A 154 -4.65 -25.91 14.72
CA LEU A 154 -4.16 -26.18 16.07
C LEU A 154 -5.11 -25.53 17.10
N TYR A 155 -5.59 -26.34 18.04
CA TYR A 155 -6.49 -25.94 19.11
C TYR A 155 -5.77 -25.98 20.45
N LEU A 156 -5.79 -24.85 21.17
CA LEU A 156 -5.24 -24.70 22.51
C LEU A 156 -6.39 -24.52 23.49
N GLN A 157 -6.59 -25.49 24.38
CA GLN A 157 -7.64 -25.45 25.41
C GLN A 157 -7.02 -25.39 26.81
N ASN A 158 -7.37 -24.35 27.58
CA ASN A 158 -6.96 -24.23 28.97
C ASN A 158 -7.84 -25.12 29.85
N MET A 159 -7.21 -26.04 30.59
CA MET A 159 -7.91 -27.04 31.41
C MET A 159 -7.98 -26.68 32.91
N ALA A 160 -7.55 -25.47 33.29
CA ALA A 160 -7.62 -25.00 34.66
C ALA A 160 -9.08 -24.86 35.12
N LYS A 161 -9.61 -25.87 35.82
CA LYS A 161 -10.93 -25.81 36.45
C LYS A 161 -10.96 -24.69 37.48
N THR A 162 -11.84 -23.74 37.21
CA THR A 162 -12.31 -22.67 38.06
C THR A 162 -12.44 -23.12 39.51
N ASN A 163 -11.58 -22.63 40.39
CA ASN A 163 -11.88 -22.45 41.83
C ASN A 163 -10.83 -21.64 42.58
N ASN A 164 -9.70 -21.26 41.98
CA ASN A 164 -8.78 -20.26 42.54
C ASN A 164 -8.07 -19.47 41.42
N ALA A 165 -8.83 -18.64 40.71
CA ALA A 165 -8.36 -17.89 39.54
C ALA A 165 -7.52 -16.62 39.87
N ALA A 166 -7.10 -16.43 41.12
CA ALA A 166 -6.42 -15.20 41.55
C ALA A 166 -4.88 -15.32 41.66
N ARG A 167 -4.27 -16.48 41.37
CA ARG A 167 -2.81 -16.68 41.55
C ARG A 167 -2.06 -17.33 40.38
N SER A 168 -2.70 -17.50 39.23
CA SER A 168 -2.07 -18.06 38.03
C SER A 168 -1.92 -16.98 36.96
N HIS A 169 -0.69 -16.54 36.66
CA HIS A 169 -0.36 -15.52 35.67
C HIS A 169 -0.54 -15.97 34.20
N CYS A 170 -1.17 -17.13 33.95
CA CYS A 170 -1.38 -17.68 32.61
C CYS A 170 -2.87 -17.94 32.37
N ASN A 171 -3.62 -16.87 32.15
CA ASN A 171 -5.00 -16.94 31.65
C ASN A 171 -4.95 -16.88 30.11
N ILE A 172 -4.64 -18.01 29.47
CA ILE A 172 -4.62 -18.10 28.00
C ILE A 172 -6.06 -18.40 27.55
N PRO A 173 -6.71 -17.53 26.75
CA PRO A 173 -8.02 -17.81 26.18
C PRO A 173 -7.93 -19.00 25.21
N ASN A 174 -9.01 -19.76 25.09
CA ASN A 174 -9.05 -20.86 24.12
C ASN A 174 -8.79 -20.29 22.72
N THR A 175 -7.68 -20.68 22.11
CA THR A 175 -7.16 -20.07 20.89
C THR A 175 -7.16 -21.11 19.77
N GLN A 176 -7.68 -20.74 18.61
CA GLN A 176 -7.67 -21.53 17.39
C GLN A 176 -6.75 -20.87 16.37
N ILE A 177 -5.75 -21.62 15.89
CA ILE A 177 -4.80 -21.14 14.87
C ILE A 177 -5.00 -22.02 13.64
N THR A 178 -5.41 -21.40 12.53
CA THR A 178 -5.64 -22.08 11.24
C THR A 178 -4.64 -21.55 10.21
N GLN A 179 -3.92 -22.43 9.52
CA GLN A 179 -3.15 -22.04 8.33
C GLN A 179 -4.10 -21.98 7.13
N SER A 180 -4.28 -20.77 6.58
CA SER A 180 -4.97 -20.56 5.31
C SER A 180 -3.95 -20.29 4.21
N THR A 181 -3.87 -21.20 3.23
CA THR A 181 -3.10 -20.99 2.01
C THR A 181 -3.95 -20.18 1.03
N VAL A 182 -3.56 -18.93 0.75
CA VAL A 182 -4.18 -18.12 -0.30
C VAL A 182 -3.54 -18.48 -1.63
N ILE A 183 -4.30 -19.12 -2.52
CA ILE A 183 -3.86 -19.36 -3.90
C ILE A 183 -4.21 -18.10 -4.69
N ALA A 184 -3.22 -17.26 -4.96
CA ALA A 184 -3.36 -16.13 -5.86
C ALA A 184 -3.32 -16.62 -7.31
N THR A 185 -4.47 -16.59 -8.00
CA THR A 185 -4.52 -16.76 -9.46
C THR A 185 -4.46 -15.37 -10.10
N THR A 186 -3.27 -14.92 -10.50
CA THR A 186 -3.16 -13.78 -11.41
C THR A 186 -3.54 -14.26 -12.81
N SER A 187 -4.74 -13.92 -13.26
CA SER A 187 -5.14 -14.05 -14.66
C SER A 187 -4.30 -13.08 -15.48
N SER A 188 -3.30 -13.60 -16.18
CA SER A 188 -2.61 -12.85 -17.24
C SER A 188 -3.58 -12.60 -18.39
N VAL A 189 -3.98 -11.34 -18.57
CA VAL A 189 -4.58 -10.81 -19.81
C VAL A 189 -3.49 -10.06 -20.56
#